data_AF-A0A7D8UEG7-F1
#
_entry.id   AF-A0A7D8UEG7-F1
#
_cell.length_a   1.000
_cell.length_b   1.000
_cell.length_c   1.000
_cell.angle_alpha   90.00
_cell.angle_beta   90.00
_cell.angle_gamma   90.00
#
_symmetry.space_group_name_H-M   'P 1'
#
loop_
_entity.id
_entity.type
_entity.pdbx_description
1 polymer ?
#
loop_
_entity_poly.entity_id
_entity_poly.type
_entity_poly.pdbx_seq_one_letter_code
_entity_poly.pdbx_strand_id
1 'polypeptide(L)'
;MKGNSLARFRFDQMVTVASLICVGLLVFLPLLVIHVYVNQDSPVSGSGSRETAVGIGVVLRSTIRRWARFGSRKLLRTTIAAYSRASSRAFTRRVVKTASRVVIGSMLKGRVGSPTLNAINGEPTIGSHRVGLALGAAALCLSFWGVLLAQSPDDLTQITSAGSLTLTGAALIAGLPLIVYAIALRLAAQLAGGTIRFQTALDGLLLQAYFTGAGSFLPLTTDVHYGGDRSKHHLIAASGLVSMYVVHLLLLLAGNLTDIYALQFASAMFLTYCFVFSFPIYPLDGYYLWARSRWLWFACWVPIMASFVFALPPSFAILL
;
A
#
# COMPACT_ATOMS: atom_id res chain seq x y z
N MET A 1 -10.22 -51.14 -6.66
CA MET A 1 -9.35 -49.94 -6.73
C MET A 1 -10.08 -48.58 -6.48
N LYS A 2 -11.27 -48.54 -5.84
CA LYS A 2 -11.98 -47.26 -5.55
C LYS A 2 -11.61 -46.59 -4.20
N GLY A 3 -10.92 -47.29 -3.30
CA GLY A 3 -10.60 -46.78 -1.95
C GLY A 3 -9.58 -45.63 -1.88
N ASN A 4 -8.67 -45.50 -2.85
CA ASN A 4 -7.59 -44.51 -2.79
C ASN A 4 -8.01 -43.09 -3.22
N SER A 5 -9.15 -42.93 -3.90
CA SER A 5 -9.61 -41.63 -4.40
C SER A 5 -10.14 -40.74 -3.26
N LEU A 6 -10.92 -41.31 -2.34
CA LEU A 6 -11.52 -40.56 -1.24
C LEU A 6 -10.48 -40.06 -0.22
N ALA A 7 -9.45 -40.88 0.02
CA ALA A 7 -8.35 -40.54 0.92
C ALA A 7 -7.49 -39.38 0.38
N ARG A 8 -7.21 -39.36 -0.94
CA ARG A 8 -6.48 -38.25 -1.59
C ARG A 8 -7.28 -36.96 -1.54
N PHE A 9 -8.57 -37.01 -1.84
CA PHE A 9 -9.43 -35.82 -1.80
C PHE A 9 -9.48 -35.16 -0.40
N ARG A 10 -9.62 -35.97 0.66
CA ARG A 10 -9.59 -35.46 2.04
C ARG A 10 -8.22 -34.88 2.41
N PHE A 11 -7.14 -35.51 1.97
CA PHE A 11 -5.78 -35.01 2.20
C PHE A 11 -5.56 -33.64 1.54
N ASP A 12 -5.96 -33.46 0.28
CA ASP A 12 -5.83 -32.20 -0.45
C ASP A 12 -6.65 -31.07 0.19
N GLN A 13 -7.86 -31.37 0.68
CA GLN A 13 -8.66 -30.41 1.44
C GLN A 13 -8.01 -30.02 2.77
N MET A 14 -7.46 -30.98 3.52
CA MET A 14 -6.76 -30.68 4.78
C MET A 14 -5.50 -29.84 4.54
N VAL A 15 -4.73 -30.13 3.49
CA VAL A 15 -3.56 -29.34 3.09
C VAL A 15 -3.97 -27.92 2.70
N THR A 16 -5.06 -27.76 1.96
CA THR A 16 -5.57 -26.43 1.57
C THR A 16 -6.02 -25.61 2.79
N VAL A 17 -6.78 -26.22 3.71
CA VAL A 17 -7.24 -25.56 4.95
C VAL A 17 -6.05 -25.20 5.85
N ALA A 18 -5.11 -26.12 6.05
CA ALA A 18 -3.91 -25.87 6.84
C ALA A 18 -3.05 -24.75 6.22
N SER A 19 -2.95 -24.70 4.89
CA SER A 19 -2.24 -23.62 4.16
C SER A 19 -2.93 -22.27 4.37
N LEU A 20 -4.27 -22.21 4.30
CA LEU A 20 -5.04 -20.99 4.55
C LEU A 20 -4.89 -20.51 6.00
N ILE A 21 -4.94 -21.41 6.99
CA ILE A 21 -4.72 -21.07 8.40
C ILE A 21 -3.30 -20.56 8.61
N CYS A 22 -2.30 -21.23 8.02
CA CYS A 22 -0.90 -20.85 8.15
C CYS A 22 -0.62 -19.49 7.49
N VAL A 23 -1.19 -19.22 6.32
CA VAL A 23 -1.14 -17.90 5.67
C VAL A 23 -1.85 -16.84 6.52
N GLY A 24 -3.01 -17.17 7.08
CA GLY A 24 -3.72 -16.31 8.03
C GLY A 24 -2.82 -15.95 9.21
N LEU A 25 -2.33 -16.95 9.96
CA LEU A 25 -1.44 -16.73 11.09
C LEU A 25 -0.18 -15.93 10.68
N LEU A 26 0.47 -16.26 9.57
CA LEU A 26 1.67 -15.54 9.13
C LEU A 26 1.40 -14.08 8.72
N VAL A 27 0.21 -13.76 8.21
CA VAL A 27 -0.16 -12.38 7.85
C VAL A 27 -0.63 -11.60 9.09
N PHE A 28 -1.40 -12.24 9.96
CA PHE A 28 -2.06 -11.59 11.10
C PHE A 28 -1.19 -11.56 12.37
N LEU A 29 -0.38 -12.59 12.62
CA LEU A 29 0.48 -12.68 13.81
C LEU A 29 1.46 -11.50 13.91
N PRO A 30 2.18 -11.09 12.84
CA PRO A 30 3.07 -9.92 12.93
C PRO A 30 2.31 -8.64 13.25
N LEU A 31 1.12 -8.44 12.65
CA LEU A 31 0.26 -7.29 12.95
C LEU A 31 -0.20 -7.30 14.41
N LEU A 32 -0.52 -8.48 14.95
CA LEU A 32 -0.92 -8.68 16.33
C LEU A 32 0.25 -8.43 17.29
N VAL A 33 1.44 -8.94 16.97
CA VAL A 33 2.68 -8.69 17.72
C VAL A 33 3.03 -7.21 17.71
N ILE A 34 3.00 -6.54 16.56
CA ILE A 34 3.18 -5.09 16.44
C ILE A 34 2.18 -4.35 17.32
N HIS A 35 0.91 -4.74 17.29
CA HIS A 35 -0.13 -4.08 18.07
C HIS A 35 0.09 -4.24 19.58
N VAL A 36 0.45 -5.43 20.03
CA VAL A 36 0.78 -5.71 21.43
C VAL A 36 2.01 -4.92 21.86
N TYR A 37 3.07 -4.93 21.04
CA TYR A 37 4.33 -4.24 21.34
C TYR A 37 4.16 -2.71 21.36
N VAL A 38 3.43 -2.14 20.40
CA VAL A 38 3.15 -0.70 20.32
C VAL A 38 2.21 -0.22 21.44
N ASN A 39 1.38 -1.10 22.00
CA ASN A 39 0.50 -0.77 23.12
C ASN A 39 1.14 -0.98 24.51
N GLN A 40 2.18 -1.80 24.62
CA GLN A 40 2.86 -2.07 25.90
C GLN A 40 3.95 -1.05 26.21
N ASP A 41 4.59 -0.45 25.21
CA ASP A 41 5.52 0.66 25.41
C ASP A 41 4.78 2.02 25.37
N SER A 42 4.34 2.43 26.57
CA SER A 42 4.18 3.79 27.14
C SER A 42 4.41 5.07 26.29
N PRO A 43 3.83 6.22 26.70
CA PRO A 43 3.63 7.42 25.89
C PRO A 43 4.93 8.22 25.69
N VAL A 44 5.79 7.75 24.79
CA VAL A 44 6.93 8.54 24.33
C VAL A 44 6.63 9.00 22.91
N SER A 45 6.50 10.32 22.79
CA SER A 45 6.28 11.11 21.59
C SER A 45 7.33 10.86 20.50
N GLY A 46 7.20 9.74 19.78
CA GLY A 46 8.09 9.39 18.68
C GLY A 46 7.36 8.62 17.59
N SER A 47 7.01 9.31 16.50
CA SER A 47 6.38 8.75 15.30
C SER A 47 7.16 7.60 14.62
N GLY A 48 8.41 7.36 15.00
CA GLY A 48 9.29 6.39 14.34
C GLY A 48 9.04 4.91 14.62
N SER A 49 8.43 4.54 15.76
CA SER A 49 8.24 3.12 16.10
C SER A 49 7.12 2.46 15.27
N ARG A 50 6.05 3.21 14.99
CA ARG A 50 4.86 2.72 14.24
C ARG A 50 5.12 2.52 12.74
N GLU A 51 6.06 3.24 12.14
CA GLU A 51 6.41 3.12 10.71
C GLU A 51 7.22 1.85 10.37
N THR A 52 7.97 1.33 11.35
CA THR A 52 8.84 0.13 11.18
C THR A 52 8.00 -1.14 11.00
N ALA A 53 6.84 -1.18 11.65
CA ALA A 53 5.85 -2.24 11.56
C ALA A 53 5.25 -2.43 10.15
N VAL A 54 5.00 -1.33 9.43
CA VAL A 54 4.44 -1.35 8.06
C VAL A 54 5.39 -2.04 7.09
N GLY A 55 6.68 -1.70 7.16
CA GLY A 55 7.71 -2.28 6.30
C GLY A 55 7.84 -3.78 6.48
N ILE A 56 7.75 -4.27 7.73
CA ILE A 56 7.86 -5.69 8.05
C ILE A 56 6.64 -6.47 7.57
N GLY A 57 5.42 -5.94 7.71
CA GLY A 57 4.19 -6.60 7.26
C GLY A 57 4.09 -6.77 5.74
N VAL A 58 4.45 -5.73 4.98
CA VAL A 58 4.47 -5.77 3.50
C VAL A 58 5.54 -6.73 2.98
N VAL A 59 6.69 -6.78 3.64
CA VAL A 59 7.80 -7.70 3.31
C VAL A 59 7.45 -9.15 3.63
N LEU A 60 6.89 -9.43 4.81
CA LEU A 60 6.50 -10.80 5.16
C LEU A 60 5.51 -11.33 4.13
N ARG A 61 4.62 -10.46 3.68
CA ARG A 61 3.60 -10.77 2.70
C ARG A 61 4.12 -11.08 1.29
N SER A 62 5.07 -10.30 0.76
CA SER A 62 5.68 -10.61 -0.54
C SER A 62 6.47 -11.91 -0.48
N THR A 63 7.09 -12.19 0.67
CA THR A 63 7.79 -13.43 0.97
C THR A 63 6.82 -14.62 1.05
N ILE A 64 5.64 -14.47 1.65
CA ILE A 64 4.60 -15.49 1.78
C ILE A 64 3.89 -15.76 0.45
N ARG A 65 3.60 -14.73 -0.36
CA ARG A 65 2.99 -14.92 -1.70
C ARG A 65 3.93 -15.66 -2.65
N ARG A 66 5.23 -15.38 -2.54
CA ARG A 66 6.27 -16.07 -3.32
C ARG A 66 6.53 -17.48 -2.79
N TRP A 67 6.39 -17.71 -1.47
CA TRP A 67 6.39 -19.03 -0.83
C TRP A 67 5.23 -19.92 -1.31
N ALA A 68 4.01 -19.37 -1.38
CA ALA A 68 2.81 -20.11 -1.79
C ALA A 68 2.82 -20.54 -3.28
N ARG A 69 3.64 -19.91 -4.12
CA ARG A 69 3.71 -20.22 -5.57
C ARG A 69 4.92 -21.04 -6.01
N PHE A 70 6.05 -21.04 -5.29
CA PHE A 70 7.32 -21.56 -5.83
C PHE A 70 7.93 -22.79 -5.11
N GLY A 71 7.33 -23.27 -4.01
CA GLY A 71 7.83 -24.46 -3.31
C GLY A 71 9.19 -24.27 -2.60
N SER A 72 9.56 -25.22 -1.74
CA SER A 72 10.53 -25.01 -0.64
C SER A 72 12.01 -24.91 -1.01
N ARG A 73 12.46 -25.25 -2.23
CA ARG A 73 13.90 -25.42 -2.52
C ARG A 73 14.64 -24.14 -2.97
N LYS A 74 13.95 -23.12 -3.48
CA LYS A 74 14.56 -21.80 -3.80
C LYS A 74 14.55 -20.82 -2.62
N LEU A 75 14.03 -21.25 -1.46
CA LEU A 75 13.77 -20.43 -0.27
C LEU A 75 15.00 -19.67 0.22
N LEU A 76 16.04 -20.34 0.73
CA LEU A 76 17.13 -19.67 1.47
C LEU A 76 17.78 -18.48 0.74
N ARG A 77 18.05 -18.62 -0.56
CA ARG A 77 18.65 -17.53 -1.35
C ARG A 77 17.70 -16.35 -1.58
N THR A 78 16.39 -16.60 -1.71
CA THR A 78 15.40 -15.53 -1.92
C THR A 78 14.87 -14.94 -0.62
N THR A 79 14.77 -15.71 0.47
CA THR A 79 14.40 -15.19 1.80
C THR A 79 15.50 -14.30 2.35
N ILE A 80 16.78 -14.66 2.17
CA ILE A 80 17.92 -13.81 2.54
C ILE A 80 17.95 -12.52 1.69
N ALA A 81 17.66 -12.60 0.38
CA ALA A 81 17.59 -11.42 -0.48
C ALA A 81 16.39 -10.51 -0.15
N ALA A 82 15.22 -11.08 0.16
CA ALA A 82 14.03 -10.34 0.56
C ALA A 82 14.18 -9.72 1.95
N TYR A 83 14.72 -10.47 2.90
CA TYR A 83 15.06 -10.00 4.25
C TYR A 83 16.16 -8.93 4.19
N SER A 84 17.21 -9.11 3.38
CA SER A 84 18.26 -8.11 3.14
C SER A 84 17.71 -6.83 2.52
N ARG A 85 16.83 -6.94 1.53
CA ARG A 85 16.13 -5.76 0.94
C ARG A 85 15.17 -5.12 1.94
N ALA A 86 14.59 -5.88 2.86
CA ALA A 86 13.67 -5.38 3.87
C ALA A 86 14.34 -4.73 5.07
N SER A 87 15.44 -5.30 5.54
CA SER A 87 16.29 -4.73 6.57
C SER A 87 17.03 -3.51 6.02
N SER A 88 17.48 -3.55 4.76
CA SER A 88 17.95 -2.35 4.07
C SER A 88 16.81 -1.33 3.92
N ARG A 89 15.58 -1.70 3.54
CA ARG A 89 14.40 -0.79 3.52
C ARG A 89 14.20 -0.03 4.83
N ALA A 90 14.13 -0.74 5.95
CA ALA A 90 13.91 -0.11 7.26
C ALA A 90 15.10 0.76 7.69
N PHE A 91 16.32 0.29 7.42
CA PHE A 91 17.55 1.03 7.71
C PHE A 91 17.69 2.28 6.83
N THR A 92 17.56 2.14 5.52
CA THR A 92 17.62 3.23 4.54
C THR A 92 16.54 4.26 4.81
N ARG A 93 15.32 3.89 5.22
CA ARG A 93 14.29 4.89 5.58
C ARG A 93 14.67 5.70 6.83
N ARG A 94 15.25 5.06 7.85
CA ARG A 94 15.80 5.78 9.02
C ARG A 94 16.98 6.67 8.64
N VAL A 95 17.90 6.16 7.83
CA VAL A 95 19.05 6.92 7.33
C VAL A 95 18.58 8.10 6.47
N VAL A 96 17.61 7.90 5.59
CA VAL A 96 17.05 8.93 4.72
C VAL A 96 16.28 9.97 5.53
N LYS A 97 15.50 9.58 6.55
CA LYS A 97 14.79 10.53 7.43
C LYS A 97 15.77 11.35 8.28
N THR A 98 16.85 10.73 8.74
CA THR A 98 17.92 11.43 9.48
C THR A 98 18.73 12.33 8.54
N ALA A 99 19.13 11.83 7.37
CA ALA A 99 19.91 12.55 6.37
C ALA A 99 19.11 13.70 5.77
N SER A 100 17.82 13.53 5.47
CA SER A 100 16.97 14.61 4.93
C SER A 100 16.80 15.72 5.96
N ARG A 101 16.59 15.40 7.24
CA ARG A 101 16.56 16.40 8.32
C ARG A 101 17.89 17.15 8.45
N VAL A 102 19.01 16.46 8.33
CA VAL A 102 20.35 17.06 8.38
C VAL A 102 20.61 17.96 7.16
N VAL A 103 20.30 17.48 5.95
CA VAL A 103 20.51 18.23 4.70
C VAL A 103 19.60 19.45 4.63
N ILE A 104 18.31 19.30 4.93
CA ILE A 104 17.35 20.42 4.97
C ILE A 104 17.70 21.39 6.08
N GLY A 105 18.07 20.87 7.27
CA GLY A 105 18.56 21.69 8.38
C GLY A 105 19.81 22.49 8.02
N SER A 106 20.72 21.92 7.23
CA SER A 106 21.93 22.61 6.75
C SER A 106 21.63 23.66 5.66
N MET A 107 20.67 23.41 4.77
CA MET A 107 20.29 24.35 3.72
C MET A 107 19.45 25.53 4.25
N LEU A 108 18.64 25.31 5.28
CA LEU A 108 17.84 26.35 5.93
C LEU A 108 18.63 27.17 6.95
N LYS A 109 19.80 26.68 7.42
CA LYS A 109 20.65 27.40 8.39
C LYS A 109 21.25 28.72 7.87
N GLY A 110 21.11 29.01 6.57
CA GLY A 110 21.61 30.24 5.94
C GLY A 110 20.56 31.33 5.70
N ARG A 111 19.25 31.07 5.92
CA ARG A 111 18.18 32.06 5.69
C ARG A 111 17.10 31.95 6.77
N VAL A 112 16.87 33.08 7.44
CA VAL A 112 15.76 33.41 8.36
C VAL A 112 16.03 33.11 9.84
N GLY A 113 16.01 34.20 10.62
CA GLY A 113 16.17 34.23 12.06
C GLY A 113 15.09 33.48 12.83
N SER A 114 15.48 33.08 14.03
CA SER A 114 14.75 32.37 15.07
C SER A 114 13.23 32.32 14.93
N PRO A 115 12.67 31.29 14.28
CA PRO A 115 11.31 30.88 14.50
C PRO A 115 11.28 30.00 15.76
N THR A 116 10.36 30.32 16.64
CA THR A 116 9.92 29.53 17.80
C THR A 116 9.98 28.02 17.54
N LEU A 117 10.69 27.29 18.41
CA LEU A 117 10.91 25.84 18.41
C LEU A 117 9.64 24.96 18.39
N ASN A 118 8.44 25.55 18.49
CA ASN A 118 7.16 24.87 18.29
C ASN A 118 6.80 24.65 16.81
N ALA A 119 7.48 25.31 15.86
CA ALA A 119 7.27 25.10 14.43
C ALA A 119 8.07 23.92 13.85
N ILE A 120 9.06 23.38 14.58
CA ILE A 120 9.95 22.30 14.12
C ILE A 120 9.30 20.91 14.20
N ASN A 121 8.19 20.78 14.94
CA ASN A 121 7.37 19.56 14.95
C ASN A 121 6.31 19.54 13.83
N GLY A 122 6.13 20.65 13.10
CA GLY A 122 5.34 20.67 11.88
C GLY A 122 6.19 20.15 10.74
N GLU A 123 5.93 18.93 10.27
CA GLU A 123 6.57 18.43 9.05
C GLU A 123 6.38 19.45 7.93
N PRO A 124 7.42 19.73 7.12
CA PRO A 124 7.34 20.72 6.06
C PRO A 124 6.26 20.33 5.04
N THR A 125 5.08 20.92 5.19
CA THR A 125 3.96 20.74 4.26
C THR A 125 4.24 21.55 3.00
N ILE A 126 4.42 20.88 1.87
CA ILE A 126 4.59 21.56 0.57
C ILE A 126 3.20 21.97 0.06
N GLY A 127 2.81 23.23 0.34
CA GLY A 127 1.74 23.93 -0.35
C GLY A 127 0.30 23.59 0.06
N SER A 128 -0.66 24.14 -0.70
CA SER A 128 -2.09 23.94 -0.49
C SER A 128 -2.50 22.48 -0.75
N HIS A 129 -3.63 22.04 -0.19
CA HIS A 129 -4.20 20.70 -0.36
C HIS A 129 -4.17 20.17 -1.81
N ARG A 130 -4.44 21.04 -2.79
CA ARG A 130 -4.44 20.71 -4.21
C ARG A 130 -3.03 20.43 -4.73
N VAL A 131 -2.04 21.19 -4.27
CA VAL A 131 -0.63 21.01 -4.62
C VAL A 131 -0.12 19.70 -4.05
N GLY A 132 -0.43 19.39 -2.79
CA GLY A 132 -0.08 18.11 -2.17
C GLY A 132 -0.62 16.91 -2.96
N LEU A 133 -1.91 16.95 -3.32
CA LEU A 133 -2.53 15.90 -4.12
C LEU A 133 -1.92 15.77 -5.53
N ALA A 134 -1.70 16.90 -6.22
CA ALA A 134 -1.10 16.90 -7.56
C ALA A 134 0.34 16.36 -7.53
N LEU A 135 1.13 16.76 -6.54
CA LEU A 135 2.48 16.27 -6.32
C LEU A 135 2.50 14.76 -6.02
N GLY A 136 1.55 14.29 -5.19
CA GLY A 136 1.37 12.87 -4.89
C GLY A 136 1.05 12.05 -6.13
N ALA A 137 0.07 12.49 -6.93
CA ALA A 137 -0.32 11.83 -8.17
C ALA A 137 0.85 11.80 -9.18
N ALA A 138 1.53 12.92 -9.37
CA ALA A 138 2.71 13.00 -10.24
C ALA A 138 3.83 12.05 -9.77
N ALA A 139 4.10 12.01 -8.46
CA ALA A 139 5.11 11.12 -7.89
C ALA A 139 4.75 9.63 -8.08
N LEU A 140 3.47 9.26 -7.96
CA LEU A 140 3.01 7.89 -8.22
C LEU A 140 3.12 7.53 -9.70
N CYS A 141 2.77 8.44 -10.62
CA CYS A 141 2.97 8.23 -12.06
C CYS A 141 4.45 8.02 -12.39
N LEU A 142 5.33 8.92 -11.92
CA LEU A 142 6.78 8.83 -12.16
C LEU A 142 7.40 7.60 -11.51
N SER A 143 6.94 7.23 -10.32
CA SER A 143 7.37 6.01 -9.64
C SER A 143 6.99 4.78 -10.43
N PHE A 144 5.75 4.67 -10.87
CA PHE A 144 5.30 3.52 -11.66
C PHE A 144 6.05 3.46 -13.00
N TRP A 145 6.23 4.59 -13.66
CA TRP A 145 7.07 4.70 -14.85
C TRP A 145 8.49 4.15 -14.61
N GLY A 146 9.13 4.57 -13.52
CA GLY A 146 10.46 4.09 -13.16
C GLY A 146 10.50 2.58 -12.88
N VAL A 147 9.46 2.02 -12.24
CA VAL A 147 9.34 0.58 -12.02
C VAL A 147 9.22 -0.17 -13.35
N LEU A 148 8.46 0.35 -14.31
CA LEU A 148 8.34 -0.24 -15.64
C LEU A 148 9.68 -0.22 -16.40
N LEU A 149 10.41 0.90 -16.36
CA LEU A 149 11.74 1.00 -16.99
C LEU A 149 12.78 0.06 -16.36
N ALA A 150 12.60 -0.35 -15.11
CA ALA A 150 13.48 -1.27 -14.42
C ALA A 150 13.17 -2.76 -14.72
N GLN A 151 12.07 -3.07 -15.41
CA GLN A 151 11.73 -4.45 -15.78
C GLN A 151 12.54 -4.94 -16.98
N SER A 152 12.63 -6.26 -17.14
CA SER A 152 13.24 -6.86 -18.32
C SER A 152 12.42 -6.51 -19.58
N PRO A 153 13.05 -6.46 -20.78
CA PRO A 153 12.32 -6.24 -22.03
C PRO A 153 11.18 -7.24 -22.25
N ASP A 154 11.35 -8.49 -21.83
CA ASP A 154 10.34 -9.54 -21.94
C ASP A 154 9.12 -9.26 -21.04
N ASP A 155 9.35 -8.80 -19.81
CA ASP A 155 8.27 -8.42 -18.89
C ASP A 155 7.55 -7.15 -19.37
N LEU A 156 8.31 -6.17 -19.89
CA LEU A 156 7.77 -4.94 -20.48
C LEU A 156 6.90 -5.23 -21.69
N THR A 157 7.35 -6.12 -22.57
CA THR A 157 6.54 -6.53 -23.72
C THR A 157 5.29 -7.24 -23.27
N GLN A 158 5.32 -8.12 -22.26
CA GLN A 158 4.08 -8.71 -21.72
C GLN A 158 3.09 -7.66 -21.20
N ILE A 159 3.57 -6.58 -20.56
CA ILE A 159 2.68 -5.53 -20.02
C ILE A 159 2.14 -4.63 -21.14
N THR A 160 2.94 -4.33 -22.16
CA THR A 160 2.60 -3.36 -23.22
C THR A 160 1.95 -3.99 -24.46
N SER A 161 2.41 -5.18 -24.87
CA SER A 161 1.93 -5.91 -26.05
C SER A 161 0.64 -6.67 -25.80
N ALA A 162 0.41 -7.17 -24.59
CA ALA A 162 -0.83 -7.89 -24.24
C ALA A 162 -2.07 -6.98 -24.25
N GLY A 163 -1.91 -5.67 -24.40
CA GLY A 163 -3.02 -4.75 -24.22
C GLY A 163 -2.95 -3.41 -24.92
N SER A 164 -2.04 -3.21 -25.88
CA SER A 164 -1.84 -1.94 -26.58
C SER A 164 -1.58 -0.72 -25.67
N LEU A 165 -1.16 -0.95 -24.43
CA LEU A 165 -0.98 0.10 -23.44
C LEU A 165 0.45 0.65 -23.54
N THR A 166 0.58 1.93 -23.88
CA THR A 166 1.88 2.59 -23.86
C THR A 166 2.41 2.69 -22.43
N LEU A 167 3.73 2.75 -22.27
CA LEU A 167 4.38 2.91 -20.97
C LEU A 167 3.87 4.17 -20.24
N THR A 168 3.64 5.25 -21.00
CA THR A 168 2.99 6.48 -20.53
C THR A 168 1.57 6.26 -20.07
N GLY A 169 0.75 5.56 -20.85
CA GLY A 169 -0.63 5.26 -20.49
C GLY A 169 -0.70 4.48 -19.18
N ALA A 170 0.16 3.46 -19.02
CA ALA A 170 0.25 2.66 -17.81
C ALA A 170 0.62 3.51 -16.58
N ALA A 171 1.63 4.38 -16.72
CA ALA A 171 2.06 5.28 -15.65
C ALA A 171 0.97 6.28 -15.24
N LEU A 172 0.25 6.86 -16.20
CA LEU A 172 -0.86 7.79 -15.91
C LEU A 172 -2.02 7.07 -15.22
N ILE A 173 -2.38 5.86 -15.68
CA ILE A 173 -3.42 5.05 -15.03
C ILE A 173 -3.02 4.70 -13.60
N ALA A 174 -1.73 4.46 -13.32
CA ALA A 174 -1.26 4.15 -11.97
C ALA A 174 -1.46 5.30 -10.96
N GLY A 175 -1.51 6.56 -11.40
CA GLY A 175 -1.82 7.71 -10.55
C GLY A 175 -3.32 8.01 -10.38
N LEU A 176 -4.17 7.51 -11.28
CA LEU A 176 -5.62 7.76 -11.28
C LEU A 176 -6.34 7.33 -9.96
N PRO A 177 -6.02 6.16 -9.35
CA PRO A 177 -6.57 5.76 -8.06
C PRO A 177 -6.51 6.84 -6.98
N LEU A 178 -5.40 7.58 -6.87
CA LEU A 178 -5.24 8.62 -5.85
C LEU A 178 -6.25 9.77 -6.04
N ILE A 179 -6.50 10.15 -7.30
CA ILE A 179 -7.43 11.24 -7.64
C ILE A 179 -8.87 10.83 -7.31
N VAL A 180 -9.27 9.62 -7.70
CA VAL A 180 -10.62 9.10 -7.44
C VAL A 180 -10.83 8.91 -5.94
N TYR A 181 -9.85 8.36 -5.23
CA TYR A 181 -9.84 8.25 -3.78
C TYR A 181 -10.01 9.62 -3.10
N ALA A 182 -9.29 10.63 -3.59
CA ALA A 182 -9.37 11.98 -3.03
C ALA A 182 -10.75 12.61 -3.20
N ILE A 183 -11.38 12.42 -4.35
CA ILE A 183 -12.76 12.86 -4.61
C ILE A 183 -13.74 12.14 -3.69
N ALA A 184 -13.64 10.81 -3.59
CA ALA A 184 -14.52 9.99 -2.77
C ALA A 184 -14.47 10.39 -1.28
N LEU A 185 -13.26 10.54 -0.73
CA LEU A 185 -13.09 11.00 0.65
C LEU A 185 -13.64 12.41 0.86
N ARG A 186 -13.48 13.31 -0.12
CA ARG A 186 -13.95 14.69 0.01
C ARG A 186 -15.47 14.75 0.08
N LEU A 187 -16.15 13.99 -0.77
CA LEU A 187 -17.61 13.88 -0.76
C LEU A 187 -18.08 13.26 0.56
N ALA A 188 -17.45 12.17 1.00
CA ALA A 188 -17.78 11.53 2.27
C ALA A 188 -17.56 12.47 3.48
N ALA A 189 -16.47 13.24 3.48
CA ALA A 189 -16.20 14.22 4.52
C ALA A 189 -17.24 15.34 4.55
N GLN A 190 -17.65 15.86 3.39
CA GLN A 190 -18.70 16.87 3.30
C GLN A 190 -20.03 16.36 3.87
N LEU A 191 -20.42 15.13 3.51
CA LEU A 191 -21.64 14.50 4.04
C LEU A 191 -21.57 14.22 5.55
N ALA A 192 -20.38 13.88 6.06
CA ALA A 192 -20.18 13.63 7.48
C ALA A 192 -20.02 14.92 8.32
N GLY A 193 -19.86 16.09 7.70
CA GLY A 193 -19.52 17.34 8.38
C GLY A 193 -18.06 17.37 8.87
N GLY A 194 -17.17 16.63 8.22
CA GLY A 194 -15.74 16.59 8.49
C GLY A 194 -14.93 17.37 7.46
N THR A 195 -13.62 17.43 7.68
CA THR A 195 -12.66 17.99 6.72
C THR A 195 -11.56 16.96 6.45
N ILE A 196 -10.98 17.01 5.26
CA ILE A 196 -9.85 16.14 4.89
C ILE A 196 -8.71 16.99 4.34
N ARG A 197 -7.48 16.57 4.63
CA ARG A 197 -6.27 17.18 4.09
C ARG A 197 -5.35 16.08 3.54
N PHE A 198 -5.13 16.09 2.23
CA PHE A 198 -4.05 15.33 1.59
C PHE A 198 -2.73 16.05 1.82
N GLN A 199 -1.76 15.31 2.32
CA GLN A 199 -0.40 15.79 2.55
C GLN A 199 0.57 14.83 1.86
N THR A 200 1.34 15.36 0.92
CA THR A 200 2.45 14.63 0.30
C THR A 200 3.72 15.16 0.93
N ALA A 201 4.17 14.48 1.98
CA ALA A 201 5.38 14.83 2.69
C ALA A 201 6.62 14.35 1.91
N LEU A 202 7.77 15.00 2.15
CA LEU A 202 9.01 14.67 1.46
C LEU A 202 9.47 13.25 1.74
N ASP A 203 9.23 12.73 2.94
CA ASP A 203 9.56 11.36 3.31
C ASP A 203 8.68 10.34 2.55
N GLY A 204 7.41 10.66 2.27
CA GLY A 204 6.55 9.90 1.37
C GLY A 204 7.10 9.84 -0.06
N LEU A 205 7.58 10.98 -0.58
CA LEU A 205 8.24 11.04 -1.89
C LEU A 205 9.55 10.23 -1.94
N LEU A 206 10.39 10.34 -0.91
CA LEU A 206 11.64 9.60 -0.80
C LEU A 206 11.39 8.10 -0.65
N LEU A 207 10.37 7.72 0.11
CA LEU A 207 9.94 6.32 0.23
C LEU A 207 9.46 5.77 -1.12
N GLN A 208 8.71 6.58 -1.87
CA GLN A 208 8.26 6.19 -3.20
C GLN A 208 9.43 6.02 -4.18
N ALA A 209 10.37 6.96 -4.19
CA ALA A 209 11.59 6.87 -5.00
C ALA A 209 12.41 5.64 -4.63
N TYR A 210 12.49 5.31 -3.32
CA TYR A 210 13.11 4.09 -2.84
C TYR A 210 12.44 2.83 -3.41
N PHE A 211 11.11 2.72 -3.32
CA PHE A 211 10.38 1.56 -3.86
C PHE A 211 10.57 1.43 -5.37
N THR A 212 10.54 2.56 -6.07
CA THR A 212 10.85 2.65 -7.50
C THR A 212 12.22 2.06 -7.82
N GLY A 213 13.27 2.51 -7.12
CA GLY A 213 14.63 1.99 -7.31
C GLY A 213 14.78 0.52 -6.94
N ALA A 214 13.88 -0.02 -6.12
CA ALA A 214 13.81 -1.43 -5.79
C ALA A 214 12.93 -2.26 -6.77
N GLY A 215 12.39 -1.64 -7.82
CA GLY A 215 11.54 -2.27 -8.82
C GLY A 215 10.18 -2.73 -8.29
N SER A 216 9.65 -2.08 -7.25
CA SER A 216 8.36 -2.41 -6.62
C SER A 216 7.49 -1.17 -6.54
N PHE A 217 6.20 -1.29 -6.82
CA PHE A 217 5.26 -0.19 -6.73
C PHE A 217 4.34 -0.35 -5.51
N LEU A 218 4.40 0.61 -4.59
CA LEU A 218 3.48 0.71 -3.46
C LEU A 218 2.99 2.15 -3.33
N PRO A 219 1.69 2.42 -3.42
CA PRO A 219 1.16 3.78 -3.35
C PRO A 219 1.15 4.31 -1.92
N LEU A 220 2.26 4.91 -1.48
CA LEU A 220 2.45 5.44 -0.13
C LEU A 220 2.94 6.90 -0.10
N THR A 221 2.78 7.64 -1.20
CA THR A 221 3.28 9.02 -1.31
C THR A 221 2.48 10.03 -0.50
N THR A 222 1.19 9.79 -0.30
CA THR A 222 0.24 10.80 0.16
C THR A 222 -0.53 10.29 1.36
N ASP A 223 -0.43 11.03 2.46
CA ASP A 223 -1.16 10.78 3.69
C ASP A 223 -2.48 11.55 3.70
N VAL A 224 -3.46 11.00 4.43
CA VAL A 224 -4.77 11.61 4.65
C VAL A 224 -4.93 11.97 6.11
N HIS A 225 -5.11 13.26 6.37
CA HIS A 225 -5.48 13.76 7.69
C HIS A 225 -6.97 14.07 7.74
N TYR A 226 -7.66 13.37 8.63
CA TYR A 226 -9.07 13.59 8.94
C TYR A 226 -9.21 14.65 10.03
N GLY A 227 -9.98 15.69 9.76
CA GLY A 227 -10.33 16.75 10.70
C GLY A 227 -11.83 16.77 11.00
N GLY A 228 -12.19 17.33 12.16
CA GLY A 228 -13.56 17.35 12.67
C GLY A 228 -13.77 16.31 13.76
N ASP A 229 -15.00 15.81 13.87
CA ASP A 229 -15.37 14.83 14.89
C ASP A 229 -14.71 13.46 14.61
N ARG A 230 -13.85 13.04 15.54
CA ARG A 230 -13.14 11.74 15.50
C ARG A 230 -14.11 10.56 15.43
N SER A 231 -15.31 10.69 15.98
CA SER A 231 -16.32 9.65 15.94
C SER A 231 -16.69 9.28 14.50
N LYS A 232 -16.54 10.20 13.53
CA LYS A 232 -16.93 10.03 12.14
C LYS A 232 -15.79 9.64 11.19
N HIS A 233 -14.54 9.66 11.64
CA HIS A 233 -13.39 9.36 10.78
C HIS A 233 -13.48 7.97 10.13
N HIS A 234 -13.98 6.98 10.87
CA HIS A 234 -14.17 5.63 10.35
C HIS A 234 -15.19 5.57 9.20
N LEU A 235 -16.23 6.40 9.20
CA LEU A 235 -17.23 6.46 8.12
C LEU A 235 -16.60 7.03 6.84
N ILE A 236 -15.79 8.08 6.99
CA ILE A 236 -15.10 8.70 5.85
C ILE A 236 -14.09 7.72 5.26
N ALA A 237 -13.26 7.09 6.11
CA ALA A 237 -12.29 6.06 5.70
C ALA A 237 -12.97 4.83 5.06
N ALA A 238 -14.07 4.33 5.63
CA ALA A 238 -14.86 3.25 5.04
C ALA A 238 -15.35 3.63 3.65
N SER A 239 -15.88 4.85 3.50
CA SER A 239 -16.41 5.35 2.23
C SER A 239 -15.32 5.44 1.16
N GLY A 240 -14.12 5.91 1.51
CA GLY A 240 -12.98 5.94 0.59
C GLY A 240 -12.59 4.55 0.09
N LEU A 241 -12.39 3.60 1.01
CA LEU A 241 -12.03 2.22 0.68
C LEU A 241 -13.11 1.51 -0.15
N VAL A 242 -14.37 1.60 0.28
CA VAL A 242 -15.51 0.97 -0.42
C VAL A 242 -15.67 1.57 -1.82
N SER A 243 -15.56 2.89 -1.98
CA SER A 243 -15.66 3.53 -3.30
C SER A 243 -14.57 3.04 -4.25
N MET A 244 -13.31 2.99 -3.78
CA MET A 244 -12.19 2.46 -4.56
C MET A 244 -12.40 0.99 -4.96
N TYR A 245 -12.92 0.18 -4.04
CA TYR A 245 -13.21 -1.23 -4.29
C TYR A 245 -14.36 -1.40 -5.31
N VAL A 246 -15.42 -0.61 -5.20
CA VAL A 246 -16.52 -0.61 -6.18
C VAL A 246 -16.01 -0.21 -7.57
N VAL A 247 -15.18 0.83 -7.68
CA VAL A 247 -14.57 1.21 -8.97
C VAL A 247 -13.71 0.08 -9.54
N HIS A 248 -12.93 -0.62 -8.69
CA HIS A 248 -12.21 -1.83 -9.11
C HIS A 248 -13.15 -2.88 -9.71
N LEU A 249 -14.25 -3.22 -9.03
CA LEU A 249 -15.21 -4.23 -9.51
C LEU A 249 -15.88 -3.82 -10.83
N LEU A 250 -16.26 -2.55 -10.96
CA LEU A 250 -16.86 -2.01 -12.20
C LEU A 250 -15.88 -2.07 -13.37
N LEU A 251 -14.62 -1.66 -13.15
CA LEU A 251 -13.57 -1.73 -14.17
C LEU A 251 -13.20 -3.18 -14.52
N LEU A 252 -13.20 -4.09 -13.54
CA LEU A 252 -12.95 -5.51 -13.76
C LEU A 252 -14.04 -6.11 -14.65
N LEU A 253 -15.31 -5.86 -14.32
CA LEU A 253 -16.45 -6.32 -15.08
C LEU A 253 -16.42 -5.75 -16.51
N ALA A 254 -16.22 -4.44 -16.66
CA ALA A 254 -16.13 -3.80 -17.97
C ALA A 254 -14.95 -4.34 -18.80
N GLY A 255 -13.77 -4.51 -18.17
CA GLY A 255 -12.60 -5.07 -18.83
C GLY A 255 -12.78 -6.52 -19.27
N ASN A 256 -13.54 -7.33 -18.53
CA ASN A 256 -13.88 -8.70 -18.91
C ASN A 256 -14.93 -8.75 -20.03
N LEU A 257 -15.89 -7.82 -20.05
CA LEU A 257 -16.94 -7.77 -21.08
C LEU A 257 -16.45 -7.21 -22.42
N THR A 258 -15.48 -6.30 -22.39
CA THR A 258 -14.98 -5.59 -23.59
C THR A 258 -13.63 -6.10 -24.09
N ASP A 259 -12.96 -6.96 -23.32
CA ASP A 259 -11.59 -7.42 -23.54
C ASP A 259 -10.57 -6.26 -23.68
N ILE A 260 -10.86 -5.10 -23.06
CA ILE A 260 -9.96 -3.96 -23.05
C ILE A 260 -8.98 -4.08 -21.89
N TYR A 261 -7.73 -4.42 -22.20
CA TYR A 261 -6.66 -4.58 -21.20
C TYR A 261 -6.45 -3.34 -20.32
N ALA A 262 -6.57 -2.13 -20.88
CA ALA A 262 -6.41 -0.89 -20.10
C ALA A 262 -7.40 -0.81 -18.92
N LEU A 263 -8.62 -1.34 -19.07
CA LEU A 263 -9.62 -1.38 -17.99
C LEU A 263 -9.26 -2.41 -16.93
N GLN A 264 -8.79 -3.60 -17.35
CA GLN A 264 -8.30 -4.63 -16.42
C GLN A 264 -7.05 -4.14 -15.65
N PHE A 265 -6.16 -3.44 -16.33
CA PHE A 265 -4.98 -2.80 -15.76
C PHE A 265 -5.36 -1.72 -14.74
N ALA A 266 -6.28 -0.82 -15.10
CA ALA A 266 -6.82 0.17 -14.19
C ALA A 266 -7.49 -0.49 -12.98
N SER A 267 -8.30 -1.52 -13.20
CA SER A 267 -8.93 -2.30 -12.14
C SER A 267 -7.92 -2.86 -11.14
N ALA A 268 -6.81 -3.45 -11.60
CA ALA A 268 -5.73 -3.96 -10.75
C ALA A 268 -5.02 -2.84 -9.96
N MET A 269 -4.88 -1.65 -10.56
CA MET A 269 -4.37 -0.46 -9.88
C MET A 269 -5.28 -0.03 -8.73
N PHE A 270 -6.58 0.11 -8.97
CA PHE A 270 -7.55 0.45 -7.91
C PHE A 270 -7.53 -0.56 -6.76
N LEU A 271 -7.47 -1.85 -7.08
CA LEU A 271 -7.37 -2.92 -6.08
C LEU A 271 -6.09 -2.83 -5.25
N THR A 272 -4.96 -2.52 -5.88
CA THR A 272 -3.66 -2.35 -5.20
C THR A 272 -3.70 -1.20 -4.20
N TYR A 273 -4.30 -0.06 -4.56
CA TYR A 273 -4.47 1.06 -3.63
C TYR A 273 -5.41 0.72 -2.48
N CYS A 274 -6.59 0.17 -2.81
CA CYS A 274 -7.60 -0.22 -1.82
C CYS A 274 -7.00 -1.17 -0.78
N PHE A 275 -6.23 -2.12 -1.26
CA PHE A 275 -5.49 -3.05 -0.44
C PHE A 275 -4.46 -2.41 0.48
N VAL A 276 -3.61 -1.52 -0.03
CA VAL A 276 -2.59 -0.85 0.78
C VAL A 276 -3.27 0.00 1.85
N PHE A 277 -4.28 0.79 1.49
CA PHE A 277 -5.00 1.65 2.42
C PHE A 277 -5.86 0.88 3.43
N SER A 278 -6.20 -0.39 3.15
CA SER A 278 -6.93 -1.24 4.09
C SER A 278 -6.08 -1.72 5.28
N PHE A 279 -4.76 -1.51 5.30
CA PHE A 279 -3.94 -1.95 6.43
C PHE A 279 -4.23 -1.15 7.72
N PRO A 280 -4.27 -1.81 8.89
CA PRO A 280 -4.62 -1.17 10.17
C PRO A 280 -3.45 -0.38 10.76
N ILE A 281 -2.86 0.54 9.98
CA ILE A 281 -1.66 1.28 10.35
C ILE A 281 -1.85 2.76 10.07
N TYR A 282 -1.58 3.62 11.05
CA TYR A 282 -1.69 5.06 10.89
C TYR A 282 -0.65 5.58 9.87
N PRO A 283 -1.01 6.50 8.95
CA PRO A 283 -2.31 7.20 8.82
C PRO A 283 -3.31 6.57 7.82
N LEU A 284 -3.18 5.29 7.47
CA LEU A 284 -4.02 4.61 6.48
C LEU A 284 -5.45 4.38 6.97
N ASP A 285 -6.40 4.23 6.05
CA ASP A 285 -7.83 4.10 6.33
C ASP A 285 -8.18 2.90 7.21
N GLY A 286 -7.49 1.78 7.01
CA GLY A 286 -7.66 0.59 7.82
C GLY A 286 -7.45 0.84 9.31
N TYR A 287 -6.59 1.81 9.70
CA TYR A 287 -6.39 2.19 11.09
C TYR A 287 -7.67 2.74 11.72
N TYR A 288 -8.38 3.63 11.02
CA TYR A 288 -9.61 4.25 11.54
C TYR A 288 -10.76 3.25 11.62
N LEU A 289 -10.85 2.31 10.67
CA LEU A 289 -11.80 1.20 10.73
C LEU A 289 -11.51 0.31 11.93
N TRP A 290 -10.25 -0.10 12.09
CA TRP A 290 -9.83 -0.98 13.19
C TRP A 290 -10.05 -0.34 14.56
N ALA A 291 -9.71 0.95 14.69
CA ALA A 291 -9.91 1.73 15.91
C ALA A 291 -11.39 1.81 16.31
N ARG A 292 -12.31 1.84 15.35
CA ARG A 292 -13.75 1.81 15.62
C ARG A 292 -14.28 0.42 15.95
N SER A 293 -13.94 -0.57 15.13
CA SER A 293 -14.40 -1.96 15.25
C SER A 293 -13.56 -2.89 14.39
N ARG A 294 -13.00 -3.93 15.01
CA ARG A 294 -12.23 -4.98 14.30
C ARG A 294 -13.08 -5.73 13.28
N TRP A 295 -14.37 -5.91 13.57
CA TRP A 295 -15.32 -6.55 12.66
C TRP A 295 -15.62 -5.69 11.43
N LEU A 296 -15.73 -4.37 11.61
CA LEU A 296 -15.90 -3.44 10.50
C LEU A 296 -14.67 -3.49 9.58
N TRP A 297 -13.47 -3.40 10.16
CA TRP A 297 -12.24 -3.54 9.40
C TRP A 297 -12.18 -4.89 8.67
N PHE A 298 -12.49 -6.00 9.35
CA PHE A 298 -12.47 -7.33 8.76
C PHE A 298 -13.47 -7.47 7.59
N ALA A 299 -14.69 -6.94 7.76
CA ALA A 299 -15.72 -6.93 6.73
C ALA A 299 -15.29 -6.16 5.47
N CYS A 300 -14.54 -5.06 5.62
CA CYS A 300 -13.96 -4.34 4.49
C CYS A 300 -12.73 -5.07 3.91
N TRP A 301 -11.85 -5.57 4.77
CA TRP A 301 -10.53 -6.09 4.38
C TRP A 301 -10.60 -7.46 3.70
N VAL A 302 -11.45 -8.37 4.16
CA VAL A 302 -11.58 -9.73 3.60
C VAL A 302 -11.92 -9.73 2.10
N PRO A 303 -12.95 -9.00 1.62
CA PRO A 303 -13.25 -8.98 0.18
C PRO A 303 -12.13 -8.35 -0.64
N ILE A 304 -11.50 -7.27 -0.14
CA ILE A 304 -10.33 -6.65 -0.78
C ILE A 304 -9.17 -7.64 -0.87
N MET A 305 -8.88 -8.35 0.21
CA MET A 305 -7.84 -9.38 0.30
C MET A 305 -8.12 -10.53 -0.68
N ALA A 306 -9.34 -11.06 -0.69
CA ALA A 306 -9.74 -12.14 -1.58
C ALA A 306 -9.56 -11.72 -3.04
N SER A 307 -10.08 -10.55 -3.42
CA SER A 307 -9.90 -10.01 -4.77
C SER A 307 -8.43 -9.78 -5.10
N PHE A 308 -7.62 -9.26 -4.17
CA PHE A 308 -6.18 -9.08 -4.41
C PHE A 308 -5.43 -10.40 -4.64
N VAL A 309 -5.87 -11.48 -4.00
CA VAL A 309 -5.28 -12.82 -4.18
C VAL A 309 -5.72 -13.45 -5.49
N PHE A 310 -7.01 -13.36 -5.82
CA PHE A 310 -7.64 -14.14 -6.90
C PHE A 310 -7.91 -13.37 -8.20
N ALA A 311 -8.16 -12.05 -8.13
CA ALA A 311 -8.52 -11.22 -9.28
C ALA A 311 -7.36 -10.40 -9.85
N LEU A 312 -6.19 -10.38 -9.18
CA LEU A 312 -5.04 -9.65 -9.69
C LEU A 312 -4.41 -10.38 -10.89
N PRO A 313 -4.27 -9.74 -12.07
CA PRO A 313 -3.67 -10.36 -13.24
C PRO A 313 -2.26 -10.89 -12.97
N PRO A 314 -1.85 -12.03 -13.55
CA PRO A 314 -0.51 -12.59 -13.37
C PRO A 314 0.62 -11.63 -13.76
N SER A 315 0.44 -10.88 -14.86
CA SER A 315 1.36 -9.83 -15.33
C SER A 315 1.62 -8.78 -14.26
N PHE A 316 0.61 -8.49 -13.44
CA PHE A 316 0.69 -7.53 -12.35
C PHE A 316 1.44 -8.03 -11.11
N ALA A 317 1.52 -9.34 -10.93
CA ALA A 317 2.20 -9.92 -9.77
C ALA A 317 3.72 -9.74 -9.84
N ILE A 318 4.28 -9.40 -11.00
CA ILE A 318 5.71 -9.11 -11.20
C ILE A 318 6.06 -7.70 -10.68
N LEU A 319 5.09 -6.77 -10.72
CA LEU A 319 5.27 -5.35 -10.40
C LEU A 319 5.13 -5.01 -8.90
N LEU A 320 4.69 -5.97 -8.09
CA LEU A 320 4.42 -5.82 -6.64
C LEU A 320 5.51 -6.48 -5.79
#